data_AF-A0A5Q0JY42-F1
#
_entry.id   AF-A0A5Q0JY42-F1
#
_cell.length_a   1.000
_cell.length_b   1.000
_cell.length_c   1.000
_cell.angle_alpha   90.00
_cell.angle_beta   90.00
_cell.angle_gamma   90.00
#
_symmetry.space_group_name_H-M   'P 1'
#
loop_
_entity.id
_entity.type
_entity.pdbx_description
1 polymer ?
#
loop_
_entity_poly.entity_id
_entity_poly.type
_entity_poly.pdbx_seq_one_letter_code
_entity_poly.pdbx_strand_id
1 'polypeptide(L)'
;MHKLFNTKSNIFTLIINGKIEHILSPWTLELDLNKETITILKRNLYYIGTDTNTISFKYIRKIEINEHLFGSDITIRAIGGSVSARFLPKKDLRVLREKLIEYNQTKTNHIIFS
;
A
#
# COMPACT_ATOMS: atom_id res chain seq x y z
N MET A 1 3.81 12.47 -17.41
CA MET A 1 3.23 12.19 -16.08
C MET A 1 3.95 11.00 -15.47
N HIS A 2 4.64 11.17 -14.34
CA HIS A 2 5.19 10.01 -13.61
C HIS A 2 4.02 9.18 -13.04
N LYS A 3 3.77 8.02 -13.66
CA LYS A 3 2.71 7.06 -13.30
C LYS A 3 3.11 6.11 -12.16
N LEU A 4 4.27 6.37 -11.55
CA LEU A 4 4.77 5.71 -10.37
C LEU A 4 4.46 6.56 -9.14
N PHE A 5 3.89 5.94 -8.13
CA PHE A 5 3.62 6.53 -6.84
C PHE A 5 4.21 5.64 -5.76
N ASN A 6 4.92 6.22 -4.80
CA ASN A 6 5.53 5.51 -3.69
C ASN A 6 5.14 6.19 -2.38
N THR A 7 4.81 5.39 -1.38
CA THR A 7 4.56 5.85 -0.02
C THR A 7 5.19 4.90 0.99
N LYS A 8 5.56 5.43 2.15
CA LYS A 8 6.31 4.71 3.17
C LYS A 8 5.79 5.07 4.56
N SER A 9 5.82 4.12 5.49
CA SER A 9 5.43 4.38 6.88
C SER A 9 6.25 5.52 7.47
N ASN A 10 5.58 6.42 8.19
CA ASN A 10 6.25 7.53 8.83
C ASN A 10 6.86 7.07 10.17
N ILE A 11 8.12 7.45 10.43
CA ILE A 11 8.80 7.15 11.70
C ILE A 11 8.01 7.71 12.89
N PHE A 12 7.45 8.91 12.75
CA PHE A 12 6.64 9.52 13.80
C PHE A 12 5.35 8.75 14.09
N THR A 13 4.66 8.25 13.05
CA THR A 13 3.46 7.42 13.24
C THR A 13 3.82 6.09 13.87
N LEU A 14 4.96 5.50 13.52
CA LEU A 14 5.44 4.27 14.15
C LEU A 14 5.76 4.48 15.64
N ILE A 15 6.45 5.56 16.01
CA ILE A 15 6.81 5.87 17.40
C ILE A 15 5.55 6.08 18.25
N ILE A 16 4.60 6.92 17.79
CA ILE A 16 3.39 7.25 18.57
C ILE A 16 2.49 6.03 18.75
N ASN A 17 2.44 5.13 17.77
CA ASN A 17 1.70 3.87 17.90
C ASN A 17 2.48 2.77 18.65
N GLY A 18 3.64 3.10 19.25
CA GLY A 18 4.45 2.14 20.02
C GLY A 18 5.08 1.03 19.18
N LYS A 19 5.25 1.25 17.87
CA LYS A 19 5.79 0.29 16.88
C LYS A 19 7.24 0.57 16.54
N ILE A 20 8.06 0.69 17.58
CA ILE A 20 9.47 1.06 17.51
C ILE A 20 10.28 -0.02 16.75
N GLU A 21 9.88 -1.29 16.87
CA GLU A 21 10.48 -2.43 16.17
C GLU A 21 10.44 -2.30 14.64
N HIS A 22 9.51 -1.49 14.12
CA HIS A 22 9.32 -1.29 12.69
C HIS A 22 9.97 -0.01 12.15
N ILE A 23 10.64 0.78 13.00
CA ILE A 23 11.38 1.99 12.56
C ILE A 23 12.48 1.61 11.56
N LEU A 24 13.15 0.47 11.78
CA LEU A 24 14.22 -0.04 10.91
C LEU A 24 13.70 -0.88 9.74
N SER A 25 12.43 -1.28 9.79
CA SER A 25 11.72 -2.05 8.74
C SER A 25 10.36 -1.43 8.40
N PRO A 26 10.32 -0.16 7.97
CA PRO A 26 9.06 0.49 7.65
C PRO A 26 8.41 -0.15 6.43
N TRP A 27 7.09 -0.20 6.39
CA TRP A 27 6.39 -0.65 5.20
C TRP A 27 6.53 0.39 4.09
N THR A 28 6.67 -0.10 2.87
CA THR A 28 6.71 0.72 1.67
C THR A 28 5.69 0.16 0.70
N LEU A 29 4.95 1.04 0.03
CA LEU A 29 3.96 0.69 -0.97
C LEU A 29 4.27 1.46 -2.24
N GLU A 30 4.41 0.72 -3.33
CA GLU A 30 4.62 1.24 -4.67
C GLU A 30 3.43 0.91 -5.55
N LEU A 31 2.92 1.92 -6.25
CA LEU A 31 1.86 1.83 -7.22
C LEU A 31 2.44 2.18 -8.59
N ASP A 32 2.41 1.23 -9.51
CA ASP A 32 2.80 1.41 -10.91
C ASP A 32 1.55 1.27 -11.80
N LEU A 33 1.05 2.42 -12.28
CA LEU A 33 -0.12 2.44 -13.16
C LEU A 33 0.19 2.02 -14.61
N ASN A 34 1.47 1.96 -15.01
CA ASN A 34 1.83 1.45 -16.34
C ASN A 34 1.87 -0.07 -16.36
N LYS A 35 2.45 -0.67 -15.31
CA LYS A 35 2.52 -2.12 -15.15
C LYS A 35 1.25 -2.71 -14.55
N GLU A 36 0.34 -1.86 -14.09
CA GLU A 36 -0.90 -2.24 -13.42
C GLU A 36 -0.60 -3.14 -12.20
N THR A 37 0.35 -2.69 -11.36
CA THR A 37 0.81 -3.44 -10.18
C THR A 37 0.85 -2.57 -8.93
N ILE A 38 0.49 -3.16 -7.79
CA ILE A 38 0.86 -2.64 -6.47
C ILE A 38 1.88 -3.59 -5.86
N THR A 39 2.98 -3.03 -5.38
CA THR A 39 4.04 -3.75 -4.68
C THR A 39 4.10 -3.26 -3.23
N ILE A 40 4.07 -4.19 -2.29
CA ILE A 40 4.33 -3.91 -0.87
C ILE A 40 5.69 -4.48 -0.52
N LEU A 41 6.54 -3.65 0.07
CA LEU A 41 7.87 -4.02 0.52
C LEU A 41 7.97 -3.88 2.04
N LYS A 42 8.63 -4.85 2.67
CA LYS A 42 9.00 -4.79 4.09
C LYS A 42 10.35 -5.48 4.30
N ARG A 43 11.26 -4.88 5.07
CA ARG A 43 12.48 -5.59 5.47
C ARG A 43 12.14 -6.80 6.34
N ASN A 44 12.86 -7.89 6.12
CA ASN A 44 12.74 -9.09 6.94
C ASN A 44 13.24 -8.83 8.38
N LEU A 45 12.87 -9.70 9.31
CA LEU A 45 13.18 -9.51 10.74
C LEU A 45 14.69 -9.42 11.02
N TYR A 46 15.50 -10.09 10.20
CA TYR A 46 16.97 -10.05 10.32
C TYR A 46 17.61 -8.84 9.63
N TYR A 47 16.82 -8.00 8.95
CA TYR A 47 17.25 -6.81 8.19
C TYR A 47 18.26 -7.09 7.06
N ILE A 48 18.46 -8.34 6.67
CA ILE A 48 19.37 -8.77 5.59
C ILE A 48 18.67 -8.67 4.23
N GLY A 49 17.35 -8.89 4.19
CA GLY A 49 16.56 -8.96 2.97
C GLY A 49 15.28 -8.13 3.03
N THR A 50 14.62 -7.97 1.88
CA THR A 50 13.33 -7.28 1.76
C THR A 50 12.29 -8.22 1.18
N ASP A 51 11.27 -8.51 1.98
CA ASP A 51 10.10 -9.24 1.52
C ASP A 51 9.31 -8.33 0.57
N THR A 52 9.03 -8.83 -0.63
CA THR A 52 8.38 -8.06 -1.70
C THR A 52 7.17 -8.84 -2.20
N ASN A 53 6.00 -8.23 -2.05
CA ASN A 53 4.74 -8.80 -2.54
C ASN A 53 4.15 -7.90 -3.61
N THR A 54 4.20 -8.35 -4.87
CA THR A 54 3.62 -7.65 -6.02
C THR A 54 2.32 -8.30 -6.45
N ILE A 55 1.27 -7.49 -6.58
CA ILE A 55 -0.04 -7.91 -7.06
C ILE A 55 -0.42 -7.09 -8.28
N SER A 56 -0.80 -7.78 -9.36
CA SER A 56 -1.37 -7.14 -10.54
C SER A 56 -2.84 -6.80 -10.36
N PHE A 57 -3.28 -5.66 -10.89
CA PHE A 57 -4.65 -5.13 -10.74
C PHE A 57 -5.72 -6.12 -11.16
N LYS A 58 -5.48 -6.93 -12.20
CA LYS A 58 -6.40 -7.98 -12.67
C LYS A 58 -6.78 -8.99 -11.60
N TYR A 59 -5.95 -9.15 -10.57
CA TYR A 59 -6.19 -10.08 -9.46
C TYR A 59 -6.73 -9.39 -8.22
N ILE A 60 -6.75 -8.06 -8.17
CA ILE A 60 -7.25 -7.31 -7.02
C ILE A 60 -8.78 -7.38 -7.02
N ARG A 61 -9.33 -7.88 -5.91
CA ARG A 61 -10.78 -7.96 -5.69
C ARG A 61 -11.28 -6.80 -4.85
N LYS A 62 -10.48 -6.37 -3.86
CA LYS A 62 -10.90 -5.38 -2.88
C LYS A 62 -9.70 -4.63 -2.32
N ILE A 63 -9.82 -3.32 -2.17
CA ILE A 63 -8.86 -2.48 -1.44
C ILE A 63 -9.60 -1.86 -0.25
N GLU A 64 -9.08 -2.10 0.95
CA GLU A 64 -9.59 -1.56 2.21
C GLU A 64 -8.54 -0.59 2.78
N ILE A 65 -8.97 0.63 3.12
CA ILE A 65 -8.10 1.62 3.79
C ILE A 65 -8.73 1.98 5.14
N ASN A 66 -8.01 1.67 6.20
CA ASN A 66 -8.40 1.98 7.57
C ASN A 66 -7.57 3.17 8.08
N GLU A 67 -8.22 4.32 8.29
CA GLU A 67 -7.57 5.50 8.86
C GLU A 67 -7.54 5.42 10.39
N HIS A 68 -6.36 5.52 11.00
CA HIS A 68 -6.19 5.58 12.46
C HIS A 68 -6.10 7.02 12.93
N LEU A 69 -5.88 7.30 14.22
CA LEU A 69 -5.57 8.67 14.66
C LEU A 69 -4.26 9.16 14.02
N PHE A 70 -3.23 8.30 14.01
CA PHE A 70 -1.91 8.57 13.45
C PHE A 70 -1.53 7.53 12.39
N GLY A 71 -1.59 7.94 11.12
CA GLY A 71 -1.37 7.08 9.97
C GLY A 71 -2.60 6.27 9.56
N SER A 72 -2.40 5.35 8.63
CA SER A 72 -3.43 4.49 8.06
C SER A 72 -2.85 3.16 7.61
N ASP A 73 -3.70 2.15 7.58
CA ASP A 73 -3.38 0.84 7.05
C ASP A 73 -4.13 0.61 5.74
N ILE A 74 -3.49 -0.13 4.83
CA ILE A 74 -4.09 -0.58 3.58
C ILE A 74 -4.02 -2.10 3.49
N THR A 75 -5.13 -2.73 3.13
CA THR A 75 -5.22 -4.16 2.85
C THR A 75 -5.74 -4.36 1.44
N ILE A 76 -4.99 -5.12 0.65
CA ILE A 76 -5.31 -5.46 -0.74
C ILE A 76 -5.63 -6.95 -0.77
N ARG A 77 -6.89 -7.27 -1.06
CA ARG A 77 -7.35 -8.64 -1.21
C ARG A 77 -7.31 -9.00 -2.68
N ALA A 78 -6.63 -10.10 -3.01
CA ALA A 78 -6.47 -10.58 -4.35
C ALA A 78 -6.90 -12.05 -4.48
N ILE A 79 -6.91 -12.55 -5.72
CA ILE A 79 -7.09 -13.98 -5.96
C ILE A 79 -5.91 -14.73 -5.32
N GLY A 80 -6.21 -15.64 -4.39
CA GLY A 80 -5.21 -16.48 -3.74
C GLY A 80 -4.56 -15.89 -2.48
N GLY A 81 -4.95 -14.69 -2.03
CA GLY A 81 -4.45 -14.16 -0.76
C GLY A 81 -4.74 -12.68 -0.51
N SER A 82 -4.15 -12.15 0.55
CA SER A 82 -4.18 -10.73 0.88
C SER A 82 -2.80 -10.23 1.27
N VAL A 83 -2.54 -8.96 0.98
CA VAL A 83 -1.32 -8.26 1.39
C VAL A 83 -1.70 -6.98 2.09
N SER A 84 -0.90 -6.56 3.06
CA SER A 84 -1.18 -5.34 3.82
C SER A 84 0.08 -4.53 4.09
N ALA A 85 -0.09 -3.21 4.12
CA ALA A 85 0.93 -2.27 4.55
C ALA A 85 0.34 -1.39 5.66
N ARG A 86 1.16 -1.08 6.66
CA ARG A 86 0.69 -0.43 7.89
C ARG A 86 1.36 0.91 8.14
N PHE A 87 0.67 1.76 8.89
CA PHE A 87 1.17 3.06 9.38
C PHE A 87 1.62 4.02 8.27
N LEU A 88 1.02 3.90 7.08
CA LEU A 88 1.27 4.79 5.95
C LEU A 88 0.62 6.16 6.19
N PRO A 89 1.15 7.25 5.60
CA PRO A 89 0.53 8.57 5.68
C PRO A 89 -0.89 8.57 5.08
N LYS A 90 -1.85 9.12 5.84
CA LYS A 90 -3.26 9.26 5.40
C LYS A 90 -3.38 9.95 4.05
N LYS A 91 -2.66 11.07 3.89
CA LYS A 91 -2.66 11.88 2.66
C LYS A 91 -2.26 11.03 1.45
N ASP A 92 -1.23 10.22 1.61
CA ASP A 92 -0.70 9.38 0.53
C ASP A 92 -1.70 8.29 0.14
N LEU A 93 -2.38 7.67 1.10
CA LEU A 93 -3.41 6.67 0.80
C LEU A 93 -4.66 7.28 0.14
N ARG A 94 -4.99 8.54 0.45
CA ARG A 94 -6.06 9.27 -0.25
C ARG A 94 -5.68 9.52 -1.71
N VAL A 95 -4.48 10.02 -1.96
CA VAL A 95 -3.95 10.22 -3.33
C VAL A 95 -3.90 8.90 -4.09
N LEU A 96 -3.49 7.81 -3.44
CA LEU A 96 -3.48 6.48 -4.04
C LEU A 96 -4.89 6.03 -4.43
N ARG A 97 -5.88 6.20 -3.54
CA ARG A 97 -7.28 5.87 -3.81
C ARG A 97 -7.80 6.67 -5.01
N GLU A 98 -7.56 7.98 -5.04
CA GLU A 98 -7.95 8.85 -6.15
C GLU A 98 -7.35 8.38 -7.48
N LYS A 99 -6.04 8.11 -7.52
CA LYS A 99 -5.36 7.60 -8.73
C LYS A 99 -5.92 6.28 -9.23
N LEU A 100 -6.28 5.37 -8.33
CA LEU A 100 -6.85 4.08 -8.71
C LEU A 100 -8.32 4.20 -9.16
N ILE A 101 -9.09 5.13 -8.59
CA ILE A 101 -10.46 5.41 -9.05
C ILE A 101 -10.41 6.03 -10.45
N GLU A 102 -9.54 7.01 -10.68
CA GLU A 102 -9.31 7.61 -12.00
C GLU A 102 -8.89 6.53 -13.02
N TYR A 103 -7.97 5.66 -12.63
CA TYR A 103 -7.57 4.52 -13.46
C TYR A 103 -8.77 3.61 -13.80
N ASN A 104 -9.61 3.25 -12.82
CA ASN A 104 -10.78 2.40 -13.01
C ASN A 104 -11.81 3.01 -13.97
N GLN A 105 -11.96 4.34 -14.02
CA GLN A 105 -12.88 5.00 -14.95
C GLN A 105 -12.47 4.81 -16.42
N THR A 106 -11.18 4.56 -16.68
CA THR A 106 -10.66 4.34 -18.03
C THR A 106 -10.75 2.88 -18.49
N LYS A 107 -11.16 1.95 -17.63
CA LYS A 107 -11.11 0.50 -17.87
C LYS A 107 -12.47 -0.16 -17.62
N THR A 108 -12.69 -1.30 -18.27
CA THR A 108 -13.93 -2.09 -18.15
C THR A 108 -13.98 -2.97 -16.90
N ASN A 109 -12.83 -3.38 -16.37
CA ASN A 109 -12.73 -4.13 -15.12
C ASN A 109 -12.41 -3.17 -13.97
N HIS A 110 -13.31 -3.08 -12.98
CA HIS A 110 -13.18 -2.13 -11.89
C HIS A 110 -12.64 -2.78 -10.61
N ILE A 111 -11.64 -2.13 -9.99
CA ILE A 111 -11.19 -2.47 -8.64
C ILE A 111 -12.20 -1.93 -7.61
N ILE A 112 -12.67 -2.77 -6.69
CA ILE A 112 -13.66 -2.39 -5.67
C ILE A 112 -12.95 -1.77 -4.44
N PHE A 113 -13.46 -0.63 -3.97
CA PHE A 113 -13.01 0.04 -2.74
C PHE A 113 -14.04 -0.14 -1.62
N SER A 114 -13.54 -0.25 -0.38
CA SER A 114 -14.35 -0.35 0.84
C SER A 114 -13.68 0.34 2.01
#